data_AF-A0A7H8T7V8-F1
#
_entry.id   AF-A0A7H8T7V8-F1
#
_cell.length_a   1.000
_cell.length_b   1.000
_cell.length_c   1.000
_cell.angle_alpha   90.00
_cell.angle_beta   90.00
_cell.angle_gamma   90.00
#
_symmetry.space_group_name_H-M   'P 1'
#
loop_
_entity.id
_entity.type
_entity.pdbx_description
1 polymer ?
#
loop_
_entity_poly.entity_id
_entity_poly.type
_entity_poly.pdbx_seq_one_letter_code
_entity_poly.pdbx_strand_id
1 'polypeptide(L)'
;MADARETNARRLRRLTQMRKNDSITGACRALQGIWETGRKPEAIVLRSTLLQASEERSRLTRLVLPKGIALRFYLLAAFEAQCRLNVGEEWENALPLSGRGSWSDIVAIDGAYDTDSATYMHGTVGIRKLENLRLQQIKGALRTLEELGGEHALVTMPRGKSGQREYKNFLLMNESGRGGNQTPDVYTVPARHWAAAKTIAIPAAFFLKGWIQVLNPSEVATWLILRMLRKWAPNKHTTSGVYLYGQARLETFGLRDDAWEDGCQRLREFGLIRFAQPPDIPPGTPSELKVVFSQPTRLRRRYEPHHWQVTDEGLNEDAAKRLDQELTLRQQELETAARHRAQKRS
;
A
#
# COMPACT_ATOMS: atom_id res chain seq x y z
N MET A 1 -7.88 11.63 -20.24
CA MET A 1 -8.99 12.22 -19.45
C MET A 1 -10.13 11.24 -19.23
N ALA A 2 -10.58 10.50 -20.25
CA ALA A 2 -11.60 9.45 -20.06
C ALA A 2 -11.13 8.39 -19.03
N ASP A 3 -9.88 7.94 -19.14
CA ASP A 3 -9.30 6.94 -18.24
C ASP A 3 -9.16 7.39 -16.78
N ALA A 4 -8.69 8.64 -16.55
CA ALA A 4 -8.59 9.21 -15.22
C ALA A 4 -9.96 9.42 -14.54
N ARG A 5 -10.99 9.81 -15.31
CA ARG A 5 -12.37 9.92 -14.80
C ARG A 5 -12.93 8.57 -14.43
N GLU A 6 -12.77 7.56 -15.30
CA GLU A 6 -13.30 6.23 -15.02
C GLU A 6 -12.57 5.59 -13.83
N THR A 7 -11.25 5.76 -13.73
CA THR A 7 -10.48 5.29 -12.57
C THR A 7 -10.95 5.95 -11.26
N ASN A 8 -11.19 7.27 -11.28
CA ASN A 8 -11.71 8.00 -10.11
C ASN A 8 -13.12 7.55 -9.73
N ALA A 9 -14.02 7.47 -10.72
CA ALA A 9 -15.40 7.04 -10.54
C ALA A 9 -15.48 5.59 -10.03
N ARG A 10 -14.69 4.68 -10.60
CA ARG A 10 -14.59 3.29 -10.11
C ARG A 10 -14.17 3.26 -8.66
N ARG A 11 -13.17 4.05 -8.26
CA ARG A 11 -12.70 4.08 -6.88
C ARG A 11 -13.76 4.62 -5.91
N LEU A 12 -14.47 5.68 -6.30
CA LEU A 12 -15.57 6.23 -5.50
C LEU A 12 -16.73 5.23 -5.35
N ARG A 13 -17.06 4.48 -6.43
CA ARG A 13 -18.06 3.40 -6.38
C ARG A 13 -17.65 2.30 -5.39
N ARG A 14 -16.39 1.85 -5.43
CA ARG A 14 -15.86 0.86 -4.48
C ARG A 14 -15.94 1.34 -3.04
N LEU A 15 -15.49 2.57 -2.78
CA LEU A 15 -15.51 3.15 -1.44
C LEU A 15 -16.95 3.29 -0.90
N THR A 16 -17.87 3.78 -1.74
CA THR A 16 -19.29 3.87 -1.40
C THR A 16 -19.86 2.51 -1.02
N GLN A 17 -19.52 1.47 -1.76
CA GLN A 17 -20.00 0.12 -1.50
C GLN A 17 -19.41 -0.48 -0.23
N MET A 18 -18.11 -0.27 0.02
CA MET A 18 -17.45 -0.68 1.27
C MET A 18 -18.06 0.01 2.49
N ARG A 19 -18.48 1.28 2.36
CA ARG A 19 -19.20 2.03 3.40
C ARG A 19 -20.60 1.47 3.63
N LYS A 20 -21.37 1.19 2.56
CA LYS A 20 -22.71 0.59 2.65
C LYS A 20 -22.71 -0.74 3.41
N ASN A 21 -21.65 -1.53 3.24
CA ASN A 21 -21.52 -2.85 3.87
C ASN A 21 -20.78 -2.82 5.22
N ASP A 22 -20.49 -1.62 5.75
CA ASP A 22 -19.68 -1.38 6.96
C ASP A 22 -18.33 -2.12 6.97
N SER A 23 -17.79 -2.43 5.78
CA SER A 23 -16.67 -3.36 5.66
C SER A 23 -15.35 -2.77 6.13
N ILE A 24 -15.19 -1.45 6.03
CA ILE A 24 -13.98 -0.75 6.50
C ILE A 24 -14.04 -0.61 8.01
N THR A 25 -15.15 -0.10 8.55
CA THR A 25 -15.34 0.04 10.01
C THR A 25 -15.21 -1.29 10.72
N GLY A 26 -15.82 -2.36 10.18
CA GLY A 26 -15.69 -3.71 10.71
C GLY A 26 -14.24 -4.18 10.76
N ALA A 27 -13.49 -3.99 9.67
CA ALA A 27 -12.07 -4.34 9.61
C ALA A 27 -11.21 -3.51 10.58
N CYS A 28 -11.43 -2.21 10.66
CA CYS A 28 -10.74 -1.34 11.62
C CYS A 28 -11.05 -1.74 13.07
N ARG A 29 -12.31 -2.08 13.38
CA ARG A 29 -12.70 -2.56 14.72
C ARG A 29 -12.03 -3.89 15.06
N ALA A 30 -11.96 -4.83 14.11
CA ALA A 30 -11.28 -6.11 14.32
C ALA A 30 -9.77 -5.91 14.54
N LEU A 31 -9.12 -5.04 13.75
CA LEU A 31 -7.71 -4.69 13.92
C LEU A 31 -7.44 -3.98 15.25
N GLN A 32 -8.32 -3.08 15.66
CA GLN A 32 -8.27 -2.43 16.96
C GLN A 32 -8.36 -3.45 18.08
N GLY A 33 -9.27 -4.43 18.00
CA GLY A 33 -9.37 -5.52 18.98
C GLY A 33 -8.10 -6.37 19.08
N ILE A 34 -7.46 -6.71 17.95
CA ILE A 34 -6.17 -7.42 17.94
C ILE A 34 -5.08 -6.57 18.61
N TRP A 35 -5.01 -5.28 18.28
CA TRP A 35 -4.03 -4.37 18.85
C TRP A 35 -4.24 -4.17 20.36
N GLU A 36 -5.48 -3.99 20.80
CA GLU A 36 -5.85 -3.73 22.19
C GLU A 36 -5.61 -4.91 23.13
N THR A 37 -5.86 -6.12 22.64
CA THR A 37 -5.65 -7.37 23.39
C THR A 37 -4.20 -7.84 23.33
N GLY A 38 -3.45 -7.39 22.32
CA GLY A 38 -2.04 -7.70 22.14
C GLY A 38 -1.09 -6.69 22.79
N ARG A 39 0.10 -6.58 22.20
CA ARG A 39 1.25 -5.80 22.67
C ARG A 39 1.18 -4.30 22.36
N LYS A 40 0.18 -3.86 21.61
CA LYS A 40 -0.02 -2.46 21.20
C LYS A 40 1.22 -1.81 20.57
N PRO A 41 1.87 -2.41 19.56
CA PRO A 41 3.04 -1.79 18.93
C PRO A 41 2.68 -0.42 18.36
N GLU A 42 3.53 0.58 18.57
CA GLU A 42 3.38 1.91 17.94
C GLU A 42 3.62 1.86 16.43
N ALA A 43 4.43 0.90 15.98
CA ALA A 43 4.73 0.67 14.58
C ALA A 43 5.02 -0.81 14.31
N ILE A 44 4.61 -1.26 13.12
CA ILE A 44 4.91 -2.57 12.57
C ILE A 44 6.22 -2.48 11.80
N VAL A 45 7.19 -3.33 12.15
CA VAL A 45 8.52 -3.35 11.55
C VAL A 45 8.54 -4.36 10.42
N LEU A 46 9.02 -3.97 9.24
CA LEU A 46 9.23 -4.89 8.11
C LEU A 46 10.71 -4.94 7.77
N ARG A 47 11.19 -6.11 7.33
CA ARG A 47 12.54 -6.18 6.73
C ARG A 47 12.52 -5.55 5.34
N SER A 48 13.55 -4.79 5.01
CA SER A 48 13.61 -4.03 3.77
C SER A 48 13.80 -4.91 2.52
N THR A 49 14.12 -6.18 2.70
CA THR A 49 14.20 -7.19 1.63
C THR A 49 12.89 -7.37 0.87
N LEU A 50 11.74 -7.03 1.47
CA LEU A 50 10.45 -6.98 0.76
C LEU A 50 10.48 -5.96 -0.39
N LEU A 51 11.16 -4.83 -0.19
CA LEU A 51 11.21 -3.70 -1.11
C LEU A 51 12.36 -3.80 -2.11
N GLN A 52 13.41 -4.56 -1.79
CA GLN A 52 14.58 -4.71 -2.64
C GLN A 52 14.28 -5.68 -3.79
N ALA A 53 14.67 -5.31 -5.00
CA ALA A 53 14.67 -6.22 -6.13
C ALA A 53 15.76 -7.29 -5.94
N SER A 54 15.39 -8.56 -6.10
CA SER A 54 16.36 -9.66 -6.23
C SER A 54 16.63 -10.04 -7.69
N GLU A 55 15.84 -9.50 -8.62
CA GLU A 55 15.86 -9.72 -10.07
C GLU A 55 15.26 -8.47 -10.77
N GLU A 56 14.31 -8.61 -11.69
CA GLU A 56 13.62 -7.49 -12.37
C GLU A 56 12.66 -6.69 -11.47
N ARG A 57 12.15 -7.31 -10.39
CA ARG A 57 11.14 -6.71 -9.51
C ARG A 57 11.31 -7.15 -8.07
N SER A 58 11.06 -6.24 -7.14
CA SER A 58 10.93 -6.57 -5.71
C SER A 58 9.70 -7.44 -5.44
N ARG A 59 9.73 -8.19 -4.33
CA ARG A 59 8.56 -8.97 -3.87
C ARG A 59 7.35 -8.06 -3.65
N LEU A 60 7.56 -6.85 -3.11
CA LEU A 60 6.53 -5.83 -2.96
C LEU A 60 5.85 -5.50 -4.29
N THR A 61 6.62 -5.20 -5.34
CA THR A 61 6.05 -4.79 -6.64
C THR A 61 5.44 -5.95 -7.41
N ARG A 62 5.91 -7.19 -7.20
CA ARG A 62 5.22 -8.40 -7.69
C ARG A 62 3.81 -8.54 -7.11
N LEU A 63 3.55 -7.97 -5.92
CA LEU A 63 2.23 -7.94 -5.29
C LEU A 63 1.37 -6.71 -5.67
N VAL A 64 1.88 -5.79 -6.50
CA VAL A 64 1.10 -4.67 -7.05
C VAL A 64 0.28 -5.20 -8.23
N LEU A 65 -0.76 -5.98 -7.90
CA LEU A 65 -1.61 -6.64 -8.86
C LEU A 65 -2.98 -5.96 -8.98
N PRO A 66 -3.58 -5.90 -10.19
CA PRO A 66 -4.94 -5.43 -10.36
C PRO A 66 -5.91 -6.32 -9.57
N LYS A 67 -6.79 -5.69 -8.78
CA LYS A 67 -7.90 -6.37 -8.07
C LYS A 67 -7.49 -7.40 -7.00
N GLY A 68 -6.21 -7.52 -6.65
CA GLY A 68 -5.73 -8.43 -5.61
C GLY A 68 -5.64 -7.77 -4.22
N ILE A 69 -5.78 -8.59 -3.17
CA ILE A 69 -5.54 -8.17 -1.78
C ILE A 69 -4.26 -8.80 -1.19
N ALA A 70 -3.38 -9.38 -2.01
CA ALA A 70 -2.21 -10.14 -1.54
C ALA A 70 -1.23 -9.28 -0.72
N LEU A 71 -0.84 -8.09 -1.22
CA LEU A 71 -0.03 -7.14 -0.47
C LEU A 71 -0.69 -6.73 0.85
N ARG A 72 -1.99 -6.40 0.78
CA ARG A 72 -2.79 -6.03 1.95
C ARG A 72 -2.78 -7.14 2.99
N PHE A 73 -3.06 -8.37 2.55
CA PHE A 73 -3.12 -9.54 3.41
C PHE A 73 -1.78 -9.81 4.08
N TYR A 74 -0.67 -9.74 3.35
CA TYR A 74 0.67 -9.92 3.93
C TYR A 74 0.97 -8.88 5.02
N LEU A 75 0.65 -7.61 4.77
CA LEU A 75 0.84 -6.54 5.75
C LEU A 75 -0.07 -6.70 6.99
N LEU A 76 -1.30 -7.17 6.81
CA LEU A 76 -2.22 -7.49 7.91
C LEU A 76 -1.71 -8.68 8.73
N ALA A 77 -1.12 -9.69 8.08
CA ALA A 77 -0.51 -10.82 8.77
C ALA A 77 0.71 -10.38 9.60
N ALA A 78 1.57 -9.51 9.05
CA ALA A 78 2.68 -8.92 9.80
C ALA A 78 2.20 -8.06 10.99
N PHE A 79 1.09 -7.32 10.82
CA PHE A 79 0.46 -6.58 11.92
C PHE A 79 -0.05 -7.52 13.03
N GLU A 80 -0.81 -8.57 12.68
CA GLU A 80 -1.30 -9.56 13.65
C GLU A 80 -0.14 -10.22 14.39
N ALA A 81 0.89 -10.67 13.66
CA ALA A 81 2.08 -11.29 14.23
C ALA A 81 2.74 -10.39 15.28
N GLN A 82 2.95 -9.12 14.97
CA GLN A 82 3.63 -8.18 15.88
C GLN A 82 2.76 -7.64 17.01
N CYS A 83 1.44 -7.73 16.87
CA CYS A 83 0.54 -7.52 18.00
C CYS A 83 0.61 -8.67 19.00
N ARG A 84 0.96 -9.90 18.59
CA ARG A 84 0.95 -11.07 19.47
C ARG A 84 2.34 -11.48 19.99
N LEU A 85 3.36 -11.40 19.15
CA LEU A 85 4.66 -12.05 19.37
C LEU A 85 5.76 -11.07 19.82
N ASN A 86 6.78 -11.58 20.51
CA ASN A 86 8.04 -10.90 20.77
C ASN A 86 8.94 -10.90 19.51
N VAL A 87 9.92 -10.01 19.50
CA VAL A 87 11.01 -10.02 18.51
C VAL A 87 11.70 -11.39 18.49
N GLY A 88 11.87 -11.97 17.30
CA GLY A 88 12.51 -13.26 17.09
C GLY A 88 11.60 -14.48 17.27
N GLU A 89 10.41 -14.33 17.84
CA GLU A 89 9.45 -15.44 17.94
C GLU A 89 8.90 -15.81 16.56
N GLU A 90 8.77 -17.11 16.33
CA GLU A 90 8.21 -17.68 15.10
C GLU A 90 6.69 -17.54 15.09
N TRP A 91 6.16 -17.22 13.91
CA TRP A 91 4.74 -17.04 13.72
C TRP A 91 4.04 -18.35 13.39
N GLU A 92 2.93 -18.58 14.08
CA GLU A 92 1.94 -19.61 13.76
C GLU A 92 0.58 -18.98 13.55
N ASN A 93 -0.23 -19.58 12.67
CA ASN A 93 -1.58 -19.07 12.39
C ASN A 93 -2.51 -19.27 13.60
N ALA A 94 -2.83 -18.17 14.29
CA ALA A 94 -3.76 -18.19 15.42
C ALA A 94 -5.22 -17.89 15.02
N LEU A 95 -5.46 -17.29 13.84
CA LEU A 95 -6.79 -16.86 13.43
C LEU A 95 -7.43 -17.87 12.48
N PRO A 96 -8.73 -18.21 12.67
CA PRO A 96 -9.48 -18.95 11.67
C PRO A 96 -9.62 -18.12 10.39
N LEU A 97 -9.89 -18.77 9.25
CA LEU A 97 -10.09 -18.05 7.98
C LEU A 97 -11.43 -17.31 7.90
N SER A 98 -12.46 -17.83 8.57
CA SER A 98 -13.84 -17.31 8.55
C SER A 98 -14.48 -17.42 9.93
N GLY A 99 -15.58 -16.67 10.14
CA GLY A 99 -16.27 -16.56 11.43
C GLY A 99 -15.76 -15.37 12.24
N ARG A 100 -16.30 -15.20 13.46
CA ARG A 100 -15.95 -14.08 14.34
C ARG A 100 -14.48 -14.19 14.79
N GLY A 101 -13.74 -13.10 14.72
CA GLY A 101 -12.32 -13.05 15.06
C GLY A 101 -11.42 -13.72 14.02
N SER A 102 -11.84 -13.74 12.75
CA SER A 102 -11.11 -14.42 11.67
C SER A 102 -10.30 -13.47 10.78
N TRP A 103 -9.46 -14.05 9.90
CA TRP A 103 -8.84 -13.30 8.80
C TRP A 103 -9.88 -12.56 7.93
N SER A 104 -11.09 -13.10 7.79
CA SER A 104 -12.18 -12.45 7.06
C SER A 104 -12.70 -11.19 7.75
N ASP A 105 -12.53 -11.04 9.06
CA ASP A 105 -12.99 -9.85 9.77
C ASP A 105 -12.05 -8.67 9.60
N ILE A 106 -10.75 -8.90 9.43
CA ILE A 106 -9.74 -7.83 9.31
C ILE A 106 -9.50 -7.36 7.86
N VAL A 107 -10.22 -7.91 6.89
CA VAL A 107 -10.08 -7.56 5.46
C VAL A 107 -11.37 -6.90 4.96
N ALA A 108 -11.26 -5.64 4.54
CA ALA A 108 -12.38 -4.94 3.93
C ALA A 108 -12.49 -5.26 2.42
N ILE A 109 -13.72 -5.52 1.95
CA ILE A 109 -14.02 -5.76 0.53
C ILE A 109 -15.26 -4.97 0.09
N ASP A 110 -15.35 -4.68 -1.21
CA ASP A 110 -16.48 -4.01 -1.86
C ASP A 110 -17.62 -4.98 -2.26
N GLY A 111 -17.40 -6.29 -2.18
CA GLY A 111 -18.41 -7.30 -2.53
C GLY A 111 -18.39 -7.68 -4.02
N ALA A 112 -19.44 -8.38 -4.48
CA ALA A 112 -19.49 -8.90 -5.86
C ALA A 112 -19.88 -7.78 -6.83
N TYR A 113 -18.94 -7.43 -7.70
CA TYR A 113 -19.16 -6.51 -8.82
C TYR A 113 -19.41 -7.30 -10.09
N ASP A 114 -20.51 -7.01 -10.77
CA ASP A 114 -20.81 -7.56 -12.08
C ASP A 114 -20.33 -6.57 -13.15
N THR A 115 -19.44 -7.04 -14.02
CA THR A 115 -18.85 -6.25 -15.09
C THR A 115 -19.83 -5.97 -16.22
N ASP A 116 -20.80 -6.87 -16.44
CA ASP A 116 -21.70 -6.80 -17.59
C ASP A 116 -22.82 -5.80 -17.31
N SER A 117 -23.37 -5.81 -16.10
CA SER A 117 -24.32 -4.78 -15.65
C SER A 117 -23.64 -3.51 -15.11
N ALA A 118 -22.31 -3.50 -14.97
CA ALA A 118 -21.53 -2.44 -14.33
C ALA A 118 -22.02 -2.06 -12.91
N THR A 119 -22.74 -2.95 -12.24
CA THR A 119 -23.33 -2.73 -10.92
C THR A 119 -22.80 -3.73 -9.88
N TYR A 120 -22.91 -3.35 -8.62
CA TYR A 120 -22.75 -4.32 -7.53
C TYR A 120 -24.01 -5.17 -7.45
N MET A 121 -23.84 -6.49 -7.40
CA MET A 121 -24.98 -7.40 -7.29
C MET A 121 -25.75 -7.10 -6.00
N HIS A 122 -27.02 -6.71 -6.12
CA HIS A 122 -27.92 -6.60 -4.98
C HIS A 122 -28.13 -7.99 -4.39
N GLY A 123 -27.46 -8.27 -3.26
CA GLY A 123 -27.58 -9.54 -2.58
C GLY A 123 -28.94 -9.65 -1.92
N THR A 124 -29.80 -10.53 -2.42
CA THR A 124 -31.04 -10.96 -1.75
C THR A 124 -30.80 -11.76 -0.46
N VAL A 125 -29.55 -12.01 -0.05
CA VAL A 125 -29.20 -12.70 1.20
C VAL A 125 -27.93 -12.07 1.78
N GLY A 126 -28.09 -10.98 2.54
CA GLY A 126 -27.03 -10.17 3.15
C GLY A 126 -26.17 -10.94 4.17
N ILE A 127 -24.94 -10.46 4.38
CA ILE A 127 -23.91 -11.00 5.30
C ILE A 127 -23.24 -12.31 4.84
N ARG A 128 -23.96 -13.45 4.76
CA ARG A 128 -23.33 -14.75 4.41
C ARG A 128 -22.64 -14.74 3.04
N LYS A 129 -23.23 -14.03 2.06
CA LYS A 129 -22.62 -13.85 0.74
C LYS A 129 -21.32 -13.03 0.82
N LEU A 130 -21.27 -12.01 1.68
CA LEU A 130 -20.10 -11.16 1.85
C LEU A 130 -18.96 -11.91 2.53
N GLU A 131 -19.25 -12.70 3.57
CA GLU A 131 -18.26 -13.56 4.24
C GLU A 131 -17.64 -14.57 3.27
N ASN A 132 -18.46 -15.21 2.43
CA ASN A 132 -17.97 -16.13 1.41
C ASN A 132 -17.05 -15.43 0.39
N LEU A 133 -17.39 -14.21 -0.02
CA LEU A 133 -16.54 -13.41 -0.91
C LEU A 133 -15.21 -13.02 -0.22
N ARG A 134 -15.24 -12.64 1.06
CA ARG A 134 -14.00 -12.35 1.83
C ARG A 134 -13.12 -13.59 1.91
N LEU A 135 -13.71 -14.74 2.22
CA LEU A 135 -12.99 -16.01 2.28
C LEU A 135 -12.35 -16.37 0.93
N GLN A 136 -13.06 -16.18 -0.19
CA GLN A 136 -12.51 -16.38 -1.53
C GLN A 136 -11.36 -15.42 -1.84
N GLN A 137 -11.48 -14.14 -1.45
CA GLN A 137 -10.41 -13.15 -1.62
C GLN A 137 -9.16 -13.51 -0.79
N ILE A 138 -9.34 -13.97 0.45
CA ILE A 138 -8.23 -14.44 1.30
C ILE A 138 -7.55 -15.66 0.70
N LYS A 139 -8.31 -16.67 0.27
CA LYS A 139 -7.75 -17.83 -0.45
C LYS A 139 -7.03 -17.41 -1.74
N GLY A 140 -7.55 -16.41 -2.45
CA GLY A 140 -6.90 -15.79 -3.60
C GLY A 140 -5.56 -15.13 -3.25
N ALA A 141 -5.51 -14.36 -2.16
CA ALA A 141 -4.27 -13.75 -1.67
C ALA A 141 -3.24 -14.79 -1.23
N LEU A 142 -3.65 -15.81 -0.47
CA LEU A 142 -2.76 -16.90 -0.05
C LEU A 142 -2.16 -17.62 -1.26
N ARG A 143 -2.97 -17.91 -2.28
CA ARG A 143 -2.48 -18.46 -3.56
C ARG A 143 -1.49 -17.53 -4.23
N THR A 144 -1.82 -16.25 -4.35
CA THR A 144 -0.93 -15.25 -4.96
C THR A 144 0.42 -15.16 -4.24
N LEU A 145 0.42 -15.23 -2.91
CA LEU A 145 1.63 -15.17 -2.07
C LEU A 145 2.49 -16.44 -2.19
N GLU A 146 1.86 -17.60 -2.34
CA GLU A 146 2.55 -18.87 -2.62
C GLU A 146 3.07 -18.93 -4.07
N GLU A 147 2.30 -18.44 -5.03
CA GLU A 147 2.59 -18.43 -6.47
C GLU A 147 3.66 -17.42 -6.88
N LEU A 148 4.13 -16.56 -5.95
CA LEU A 148 5.41 -15.86 -6.11
C LEU A 148 6.56 -16.84 -6.37
N GLY A 149 6.41 -18.10 -5.93
CA GLY A 149 7.21 -19.24 -6.35
C GLY A 149 8.53 -19.41 -5.61
N GLY A 150 9.00 -20.66 -5.53
CA GLY A 150 10.33 -21.04 -5.02
C GLY A 150 10.74 -20.29 -3.75
N GLU A 151 11.88 -19.61 -3.82
CA GLU A 151 12.48 -18.85 -2.73
C GLU A 151 11.75 -17.52 -2.44
N HIS A 152 10.88 -17.07 -3.33
CA HIS A 152 10.17 -15.79 -3.23
C HIS A 152 8.79 -15.91 -2.58
N ALA A 153 8.25 -17.14 -2.45
CA ALA A 153 6.96 -17.39 -1.82
C ALA A 153 6.91 -16.72 -0.44
N LEU A 154 5.87 -15.91 -0.21
CA LEU A 154 5.65 -15.23 1.09
C LEU A 154 4.71 -16.01 2.00
N VAL A 155 4.10 -17.07 1.47
CA VAL A 155 3.27 -18.02 2.19
C VAL A 155 3.58 -19.41 1.66
N THR A 156 3.61 -20.40 2.56
CA THR A 156 3.59 -21.82 2.19
C THR A 156 2.30 -22.45 2.71
N MET A 157 1.59 -23.20 1.87
CA MET A 157 0.41 -23.95 2.32
C MET A 157 0.73 -25.45 2.35
N PRO A 158 0.59 -26.10 3.52
CA PRO A 158 0.62 -27.55 3.61
C PRO A 158 -0.39 -28.18 2.64
N ARG A 159 -0.06 -29.36 2.14
CA ARG A 159 -0.92 -30.15 1.26
C ARG A 159 -1.45 -31.34 2.03
N GLY A 160 -2.77 -31.53 2.01
CA GLY A 160 -3.41 -32.69 2.61
C GLY A 160 -3.16 -33.96 1.79
N LYS A 161 -3.66 -35.10 2.28
CA LYS A 161 -3.47 -36.42 1.64
C LYS A 161 -3.91 -36.48 0.17
N SER A 162 -4.88 -35.65 -0.22
CA SER A 162 -5.40 -35.54 -1.59
C SER A 162 -4.71 -34.47 -2.44
N GLY A 163 -3.60 -33.88 -1.97
CA GLY A 163 -2.89 -32.79 -2.64
C GLY A 163 -3.56 -31.41 -2.53
N GLN A 164 -4.71 -31.33 -1.84
CA GLN A 164 -5.43 -30.08 -1.66
C GLN A 164 -4.71 -29.14 -0.68
N ARG A 165 -4.78 -27.83 -0.96
CA ARG A 165 -4.20 -26.78 -0.10
C ARG A 165 -4.95 -26.67 1.22
N GLU A 166 -4.22 -26.80 2.31
CA GLU A 166 -4.76 -26.59 3.66
C GLU A 166 -4.65 -25.12 4.05
N TYR A 167 -5.54 -24.29 3.52
CA TYR A 167 -5.53 -22.84 3.77
C TYR A 167 -5.55 -22.47 5.26
N LYS A 168 -6.10 -23.30 6.14
CA LYS A 168 -6.16 -23.05 7.59
C LYS A 168 -4.80 -23.15 8.29
N ASN A 169 -3.87 -23.91 7.69
CA ASN A 169 -2.57 -24.24 8.26
C ASN A 169 -1.44 -23.54 7.48
N PHE A 170 -1.74 -22.41 6.82
CA PHE A 170 -0.73 -21.70 6.05
C PHE A 170 0.38 -21.19 6.98
N LEU A 171 1.61 -21.22 6.47
CA LEU A 171 2.79 -20.66 7.12
C LEU A 171 3.11 -19.32 6.45
N LEU A 172 3.32 -18.28 7.25
CA LEU A 172 3.79 -16.99 6.78
C LEU A 172 5.32 -17.04 6.66
N MET A 173 5.88 -16.62 5.53
CA MET A 173 7.33 -16.52 5.35
C MET A 173 7.79 -15.10 5.69
N ASN A 174 9.06 -14.95 6.06
CA ASN A 174 9.63 -13.63 6.26
C ASN A 174 9.68 -12.83 4.94
N GLU A 175 9.98 -11.54 5.02
CA GLU A 175 9.99 -10.61 3.89
C GLU A 175 10.99 -10.97 2.77
N SER A 176 11.97 -11.82 3.07
CA SER A 176 12.93 -12.37 2.12
C SER A 176 12.37 -13.58 1.35
N GLY A 177 11.15 -14.03 1.66
CA GLY A 177 10.50 -15.19 1.05
C GLY A 177 10.87 -16.51 1.75
N ARG A 178 10.42 -17.63 1.17
CA ARG A 178 10.62 -18.98 1.68
C ARG A 178 12.10 -19.38 1.79
N GLY A 179 12.97 -18.79 0.97
CA GLY A 179 14.37 -19.20 0.85
C GLY A 179 14.54 -20.51 0.09
N GLY A 180 15.78 -20.80 -0.31
CA GLY A 180 16.19 -22.01 -1.06
C GLY A 180 16.46 -23.23 -0.19
N ASN A 181 16.42 -23.08 1.13
CA ASN A 181 16.77 -24.14 2.06
C ASN A 181 15.67 -25.21 2.18
N GLN A 182 16.05 -26.37 2.72
CA GLN A 182 15.12 -27.45 3.06
C GLN A 182 14.09 -26.98 4.11
N THR A 183 14.58 -26.27 5.13
CA THR A 183 13.74 -25.59 6.13
C THR A 183 13.31 -24.22 5.59
N PRO A 184 12.00 -23.92 5.54
CA PRO A 184 11.53 -22.63 5.06
C PRO A 184 11.89 -21.51 6.05
N ASP A 185 12.15 -20.33 5.52
CA ASP A 185 12.39 -19.11 6.29
C ASP A 185 11.06 -18.53 6.83
N VAL A 186 10.51 -19.19 7.86
CA VAL A 186 9.24 -18.81 8.50
C VAL A 186 9.33 -17.39 9.08
N TYR A 187 8.21 -16.69 9.07
CA TYR A 187 8.11 -15.35 9.61
C TYR A 187 8.45 -15.34 11.09
N THR A 188 9.43 -14.51 11.43
CA THR A 188 9.72 -14.11 12.80
C THR A 188 9.62 -12.61 12.90
N VAL A 189 9.17 -12.10 14.06
CA VAL A 189 9.07 -10.65 14.28
C VAL A 189 10.47 -10.02 14.17
N PRO A 190 10.69 -9.08 13.23
CA PRO A 190 12.00 -8.48 13.05
C PRO A 190 12.34 -7.52 14.20
N ALA A 191 13.61 -7.51 14.59
CA ALA A 191 14.13 -6.47 15.46
C ALA A 191 14.17 -5.12 14.71
N ARG A 192 13.77 -4.04 15.39
CA ARG A 192 13.94 -2.69 14.84
C ARG A 192 15.43 -2.42 14.65
N HIS A 193 15.81 -1.96 13.47
CA HIS A 193 17.19 -1.66 13.13
C HIS A 193 17.30 -0.20 12.72
N TRP A 194 18.43 0.46 12.98
CA TRP A 194 18.63 1.87 12.62
C TRP A 194 18.79 2.05 11.10
N ALA A 195 19.54 1.15 10.46
CA ALA A 195 19.78 1.21 9.01
C ALA A 195 18.52 0.85 8.19
N ALA A 196 18.19 1.71 7.24
CA ALA A 196 17.07 1.52 6.30
C ALA A 196 17.23 0.30 5.39
N ALA A 197 18.46 -0.16 5.15
CA ALA A 197 18.74 -1.36 4.36
C ALA A 197 18.29 -2.66 5.06
N LYS A 198 18.04 -2.61 6.38
CA LYS A 198 17.63 -3.79 7.17
C LYS A 198 16.15 -3.80 7.46
N THR A 199 15.60 -2.72 8.00
CA THR A 199 14.17 -2.63 8.29
C THR A 199 13.57 -1.27 7.99
N ILE A 200 12.25 -1.22 7.84
CA ILE A 200 11.42 -0.01 7.88
C ILE A 200 10.32 -0.18 8.92
N ALA A 201 9.72 0.93 9.37
CA ALA A 201 8.61 0.89 10.32
C ALA A 201 7.36 1.51 9.67
N ILE A 202 6.19 0.97 9.99
CA ILE A 202 4.87 1.43 9.56
C ILE A 202 4.07 1.81 10.80
N PRO A 203 3.66 3.06 11.00
CA PRO A 203 2.88 3.46 12.17
C PRO A 203 1.60 2.63 12.30
N ALA A 204 1.25 2.25 13.53
CA ALA A 204 0.05 1.47 13.79
C ALA A 204 -1.23 2.16 13.25
N ALA A 205 -1.25 3.50 13.26
CA ALA A 205 -2.33 4.30 12.67
C ALA A 205 -2.65 3.93 11.21
N PHE A 206 -1.66 3.50 10.43
CA PHE A 206 -1.88 3.01 9.05
C PHE A 206 -2.83 1.81 8.97
N PHE A 207 -2.79 0.94 9.98
CA PHE A 207 -3.69 -0.22 10.09
C PHE A 207 -4.99 0.17 10.77
N LEU A 208 -4.89 0.84 11.92
CA LEU A 208 -6.01 1.13 12.80
C LEU A 208 -7.00 2.17 12.22
N LYS A 209 -6.51 3.10 11.39
CA LYS A 209 -7.35 4.12 10.73
C LYS A 209 -7.78 3.73 9.31
N GLY A 210 -7.51 2.49 8.90
CA GLY A 210 -8.05 1.93 7.65
C GLY A 210 -7.27 2.27 6.37
N TRP A 211 -6.09 2.93 6.46
CA TRP A 211 -5.28 3.27 5.27
C TRP A 211 -4.93 2.03 4.44
N ILE A 212 -4.55 0.93 5.10
CA ILE A 212 -4.30 -0.37 4.44
C ILE A 212 -5.53 -0.94 3.71
N GLN A 213 -6.74 -0.55 4.11
CA GLN A 213 -8.01 -1.04 3.52
C GLN A 213 -8.43 -0.24 2.28
N VAL A 214 -8.02 1.02 2.15
CA VAL A 214 -8.54 1.95 1.13
C VAL A 214 -7.51 2.37 0.09
N LEU A 215 -6.22 2.26 0.41
CA LEU A 215 -5.15 2.51 -0.55
C LEU A 215 -5.06 1.39 -1.59
N ASN A 216 -4.73 1.78 -2.82
CA ASN A 216 -4.40 0.83 -3.88
C ASN A 216 -3.03 0.21 -3.61
N PRO A 217 -2.75 -1.02 -4.11
CA PRO A 217 -1.45 -1.66 -3.90
C PRO A 217 -0.25 -0.82 -4.36
N SER A 218 -0.38 -0.07 -5.46
CA SER A 218 0.66 0.84 -5.96
C SER A 218 0.92 2.00 -5.01
N GLU A 219 -0.13 2.56 -4.40
CA GLU A 219 0.00 3.66 -3.42
C GLU A 219 0.67 3.16 -2.14
N VAL A 220 0.30 1.96 -1.67
CA VAL A 220 0.99 1.32 -0.54
C VAL A 220 2.46 1.10 -0.87
N ALA A 221 2.78 0.58 -2.05
CA ALA A 221 4.16 0.35 -2.46
C ALA A 221 4.97 1.65 -2.54
N THR A 222 4.43 2.69 -3.20
CA THR A 222 5.06 4.03 -3.29
C THR A 222 5.30 4.63 -1.91
N TRP A 223 4.34 4.53 -1.00
CA TRP A 223 4.48 5.06 0.36
C TRP A 223 5.54 4.32 1.17
N LEU A 224 5.61 2.98 1.07
CA LEU A 224 6.65 2.17 1.72
C LEU A 224 8.05 2.49 1.18
N ILE A 225 8.18 2.70 -0.13
CA ILE A 225 9.44 3.14 -0.76
C ILE A 225 9.86 4.51 -0.22
N LEU A 226 8.96 5.49 -0.20
CA LEU A 226 9.24 6.83 0.34
C LEU A 226 9.61 6.77 1.83
N ARG A 227 9.00 5.89 2.61
CA ARG A 227 9.39 5.63 4.01
C ARG A 227 10.80 5.06 4.13
N MET A 228 11.17 4.12 3.26
CA MET A 228 12.53 3.60 3.23
C MET A 228 13.54 4.70 2.90
N LEU A 229 13.23 5.57 1.92
CA LEU A 229 14.08 6.69 1.56
C LEU A 229 14.21 7.73 2.68
N ARG A 230 13.10 8.07 3.37
CA ARG A 230 13.14 8.91 4.58
C ARG A 230 14.09 8.34 5.62
N LYS A 231 14.06 7.03 5.85
CA LYS A 231 14.93 6.38 6.82
C LYS A 231 16.38 6.29 6.33
N TRP A 232 16.60 6.13 5.03
CA TRP A 232 17.93 6.03 4.43
C TRP A 232 18.66 7.37 4.38
N ALA A 233 17.94 8.46 4.11
CA ALA A 233 18.48 9.81 4.02
C ALA A 233 17.65 10.80 4.86
N PRO A 234 17.68 10.70 6.20
CA PRO A 234 16.84 11.51 7.09
C PRO A 234 17.11 13.01 6.93
N ASN A 235 18.39 13.42 6.88
CA ASN A 235 18.75 14.83 6.71
C ASN A 235 18.22 15.39 5.39
N LYS A 236 18.38 14.65 4.28
CA LYS A 236 17.85 15.08 2.97
C LYS A 236 16.34 15.12 2.97
N HIS A 237 15.67 14.13 3.57
CA HIS A 237 14.22 14.14 3.74
C HIS A 237 13.75 15.43 4.42
N THR A 238 14.37 15.83 5.52
CA THR A 238 14.00 17.05 6.24
C THR A 238 14.31 18.34 5.47
N THR A 239 15.50 18.46 4.86
CA THR A 239 15.96 19.73 4.26
C THR A 239 15.50 19.96 2.83
N SER A 240 15.51 18.92 2.00
CA SER A 240 15.28 19.04 0.56
C SER A 240 14.28 18.02 0.03
N GLY A 241 13.73 17.15 0.88
CA GLY A 241 13.00 15.96 0.48
C GLY A 241 13.86 14.86 -0.12
N VAL A 242 13.21 13.71 -0.33
CA VAL A 242 13.75 12.54 -1.01
C VAL A 242 13.12 12.39 -2.38
N TYR A 243 13.85 11.80 -3.31
CA TYR A 243 13.40 11.59 -4.68
C TYR A 243 13.97 10.29 -5.23
N LEU A 244 13.41 9.81 -6.33
CA LEU A 244 13.94 8.69 -7.10
C LEU A 244 13.96 9.05 -8.58
N TYR A 245 15.09 8.78 -9.22
CA TYR A 245 15.16 8.78 -10.69
C TYR A 245 14.44 7.56 -11.25
N GLY A 246 13.89 7.69 -12.46
CA GLY A 246 13.10 6.62 -13.09
C GLY A 246 13.85 5.29 -13.22
N GLN A 247 15.13 5.34 -13.61
CA GLN A 247 15.98 4.14 -13.71
C GLN A 247 16.22 3.49 -12.34
N ALA A 248 16.66 4.26 -11.34
CA ALA A 248 16.88 3.74 -9.98
C ALA A 248 15.59 3.17 -9.38
N ARG A 249 14.43 3.77 -9.67
CA ARG A 249 13.12 3.28 -9.23
C ARG A 249 12.80 1.91 -9.84
N LEU A 250 13.03 1.75 -11.14
CA LEU A 250 12.78 0.51 -11.86
C LEU A 250 13.75 -0.58 -11.41
N GLU A 251 15.05 -0.30 -11.35
CA GLU A 251 16.09 -1.26 -11.00
C GLU A 251 16.03 -1.68 -9.53
N THR A 252 15.79 -0.74 -8.61
CA THR A 252 15.82 -1.04 -7.17
C THR A 252 14.51 -1.64 -6.67
N PHE A 253 13.37 -1.16 -7.21
CA PHE A 253 12.06 -1.51 -6.69
C PHE A 253 11.18 -2.28 -7.67
N GLY A 254 11.40 -2.16 -8.99
CA GLY A 254 10.52 -2.74 -10.00
C GLY A 254 9.24 -1.94 -10.24
N LEU A 255 9.20 -0.67 -9.87
CA LEU A 255 8.01 0.19 -9.97
C LEU A 255 8.10 1.12 -11.20
N ARG A 256 7.06 1.08 -12.02
CA ARG A 256 6.94 1.88 -13.26
C ARG A 256 6.59 3.34 -12.97
N ASP A 257 6.84 4.21 -13.95
CA ASP A 257 6.63 5.65 -13.89
C ASP A 257 5.17 6.02 -13.58
N ASP A 258 4.23 5.42 -14.31
CA ASP A 258 2.79 5.62 -14.13
C ASP A 258 2.34 5.32 -12.70
N ALA A 259 2.68 4.15 -12.17
CA ALA A 259 2.33 3.74 -10.81
C ALA A 259 2.97 4.62 -9.73
N TRP A 260 4.17 5.15 -9.99
CA TRP A 260 4.87 6.04 -9.07
C TRP A 260 4.28 7.45 -9.06
N GLU A 261 4.08 8.05 -10.23
CA GLU A 261 3.56 9.41 -10.35
C GLU A 261 2.12 9.48 -9.83
N ASP A 262 1.27 8.53 -10.24
CA ASP A 262 -0.09 8.43 -9.71
C ASP A 262 -0.08 8.18 -8.21
N GLY A 263 0.78 7.28 -7.73
CA GLY A 263 0.95 6.99 -6.31
C GLY A 263 1.33 8.24 -5.51
N CYS A 264 2.34 8.98 -5.95
CA CYS A 264 2.77 10.21 -5.29
C CYS A 264 1.69 11.30 -5.33
N GLN A 265 1.00 11.46 -6.47
CA GLN A 265 -0.10 12.42 -6.57
C GLN A 265 -1.20 12.10 -5.55
N ARG A 266 -1.62 10.83 -5.48
CA ARG A 266 -2.67 10.37 -4.56
C ARG A 266 -2.25 10.47 -3.10
N LEU A 267 -1.05 10.02 -2.75
CA LEU A 267 -0.55 10.12 -1.38
C LEU A 267 -0.42 11.58 -0.92
N ARG A 268 -0.14 12.51 -1.84
CA ARG A 268 -0.12 13.95 -1.56
C ARG A 268 -1.51 14.49 -1.27
N GLU A 269 -2.50 14.16 -2.11
CA GLU A 269 -3.92 14.48 -1.87
C GLU A 269 -4.36 13.97 -0.49
N PHE A 270 -3.89 12.78 -0.09
CA PHE A 270 -4.24 12.20 1.20
C PHE A 270 -3.47 12.76 2.40
N GLY A 271 -2.52 13.67 2.19
CA GLY A 271 -1.71 14.25 3.28
C GLY A 271 -0.70 13.26 3.89
N LEU A 272 -0.38 12.17 3.20
CA LEU A 272 0.62 11.20 3.63
C LEU A 272 2.04 11.62 3.22
N ILE A 273 2.13 12.41 2.14
CA ILE A 273 3.36 13.04 1.67
C ILE A 273 3.07 14.48 1.24
N ARG A 274 4.12 15.29 1.11
CA ARG A 274 4.06 16.62 0.51
C ARG A 274 5.28 16.87 -0.39
N PHE A 275 5.22 17.91 -1.21
CA PHE A 275 6.43 18.43 -1.84
C PHE A 275 7.38 18.95 -0.76
N ALA A 276 8.67 18.70 -0.93
CA ALA A 276 9.66 19.39 -0.11
C ALA A 276 9.54 20.88 -0.35
N GLN A 277 9.44 21.65 0.73
CA GLN A 277 9.62 23.08 0.62
C GLN A 277 11.08 23.33 0.18
N PRO A 278 11.33 24.26 -0.75
CA PRO A 278 12.69 24.72 -0.95
C PRO A 278 13.22 25.19 0.42
N PRO A 279 14.51 24.98 0.73
CA PRO A 279 15.08 25.57 1.94
C PRO A 279 14.76 27.07 1.94
N ASP A 280 14.36 27.61 3.09
CA ASP A 280 14.20 29.05 3.27
C ASP A 280 15.54 29.70 2.87
N ILE A 281 15.60 30.27 1.66
CA ILE A 281 16.72 31.10 1.25
C ILE A 281 16.47 32.42 1.98
N PRO A 282 17.33 32.84 2.93
CA PRO A 282 17.16 34.13 3.56
C PRO A 282 17.10 35.21 2.47
N PRO A 283 16.15 36.16 2.55
CA PRO A 283 16.06 37.24 1.58
C PRO A 283 17.39 38.00 1.59
N GLY A 284 18.15 37.90 0.48
CA GLY A 284 19.47 38.50 0.36
C GLY A 284 20.58 37.57 -0.16
N THR A 285 20.33 36.26 -0.32
CA THR A 285 21.32 35.38 -0.98
C THR A 285 21.16 35.49 -2.51
N PRO A 286 22.16 35.99 -3.26
CA PRO A 286 21.97 36.34 -4.66
C PRO A 286 21.95 35.10 -5.55
N SER A 287 20.80 34.43 -5.63
CA SER A 287 20.53 33.42 -6.66
C SER A 287 19.95 34.04 -7.94
N GLU A 288 19.70 35.35 -7.95
CA GLU A 288 19.16 36.10 -9.09
C GLU A 288 20.22 36.45 -10.15
N LEU A 289 21.51 36.44 -9.80
CA LEU A 289 22.60 36.77 -10.74
C LEU A 289 22.94 35.66 -11.74
N LYS A 290 22.38 34.44 -11.59
CA LYS A 290 22.57 33.35 -12.57
C LYS A 290 21.54 33.32 -13.70
N VAL A 291 20.49 34.16 -13.66
CA VAL A 291 19.45 34.17 -14.70
C VAL A 291 19.76 35.15 -15.84
N VAL A 292 20.76 36.02 -15.71
CA VAL A 292 21.05 37.07 -16.70
C VAL A 292 22.14 36.69 -17.72
N PHE A 293 23.04 35.73 -17.43
CA PHE A 293 24.21 35.46 -18.29
C PHE A 293 24.28 34.08 -18.96
N SER A 294 23.24 33.24 -18.89
CA SER A 294 23.21 31.99 -19.65
C SER A 294 22.41 32.17 -20.94
N GLN A 295 23.11 32.24 -22.08
CA GLN A 295 22.53 32.11 -23.41
C GLN A 295 21.62 30.87 -23.52
N PRO A 296 20.61 30.87 -24.40
CA PRO A 296 19.65 29.79 -24.53
C PRO A 296 20.25 28.62 -25.32
N THR A 297 21.19 27.90 -24.72
CA THR A 297 21.40 26.51 -25.12
C THR A 297 20.12 25.77 -24.79
N ARG A 298 19.38 25.33 -25.82
CA ARG A 298 18.30 24.35 -25.71
C ARG A 298 18.89 23.00 -25.27
N LEU A 299 19.51 22.96 -24.10
CA LEU A 299 19.75 21.73 -23.38
C LEU A 299 18.37 21.19 -23.04
N ARG A 300 18.02 20.02 -23.57
CA ARG A 300 16.85 19.26 -23.12
C ARG A 300 16.87 19.33 -21.59
N ARG A 301 15.90 20.04 -20.98
CA ARG A 301 15.80 20.14 -19.51
C ARG A 301 15.88 18.71 -18.98
N ARG A 302 16.97 18.39 -18.31
CA ARG A 302 17.16 17.08 -17.69
C ARG A 302 15.97 16.94 -16.73
N TYR A 303 15.21 15.85 -16.85
CA TYR A 303 14.06 15.63 -15.97
C TYR A 303 14.55 15.66 -14.53
N GLU A 304 14.09 16.65 -13.76
CA GLU A 304 14.33 16.73 -12.33
C GLU A 304 13.14 16.08 -11.63
N PRO A 305 13.36 14.94 -10.93
CA PRO A 305 12.29 14.28 -10.21
C PRO A 305 11.79 15.17 -9.08
N HIS A 306 10.49 15.10 -8.79
CA HIS A 306 9.93 15.79 -7.63
C HIS A 306 10.56 15.29 -6.33
N HIS A 307 10.80 16.23 -5.42
CA HIS A 307 11.27 15.98 -4.08
C HIS A 307 10.10 15.88 -3.10
N TRP A 308 10.08 14.80 -2.32
CA TRP A 308 8.97 14.42 -1.46
C TRP A 308 9.38 14.38 0.01
N GLN A 309 8.47 14.82 0.87
CA GLN A 309 8.56 14.63 2.32
C GLN A 309 7.40 13.76 2.78
N VAL A 310 7.69 12.62 3.41
CA VAL A 310 6.71 11.85 4.19
C VAL A 310 6.39 12.60 5.47
N THR A 311 5.14 13.00 5.67
CA THR A 311 4.66 13.77 6.83
C THR A 311 3.90 12.91 7.83
N ASP A 312 3.25 11.85 7.35
CA ASP A 312 2.33 11.00 8.14
C ASP A 312 1.14 11.75 8.76
N GLU A 313 0.94 13.05 8.49
CA GLU A 313 -0.13 13.88 9.06
C GLU A 313 -1.51 13.27 8.79
N GLY A 314 -1.75 12.84 7.56
CA GLY A 314 -3.01 12.18 7.17
C GLY A 314 -3.26 10.86 7.90
N LEU A 315 -2.25 10.18 8.48
CA LEU A 315 -2.47 8.92 9.19
C LEU A 315 -3.37 9.05 10.41
N ASN A 316 -3.48 10.25 10.98
CA ASN A 316 -4.31 10.52 12.16
C ASN A 316 -5.81 10.63 11.82
N GLU A 317 -6.14 10.78 10.54
CA GLU A 317 -7.50 10.89 10.06
C GLU A 317 -8.12 9.53 9.72
N ASP A 318 -9.46 9.48 9.69
CA ASP A 318 -10.17 8.32 9.16
C ASP A 318 -9.91 8.21 7.64
N ALA A 319 -9.28 7.12 7.22
CA ALA A 319 -8.83 6.97 5.85
C ALA A 319 -10.00 6.94 4.86
N ALA A 320 -11.14 6.33 5.23
CA ALA A 320 -12.30 6.25 4.33
C ALA A 320 -12.92 7.64 4.11
N LYS A 321 -13.06 8.42 5.18
CA LYS A 321 -13.55 9.81 5.11
C LYS A 321 -12.61 10.69 4.28
N ARG A 322 -11.29 10.62 4.54
CA ARG A 322 -10.30 11.41 3.80
C ARG A 322 -10.31 11.05 2.31
N LEU A 323 -10.38 9.76 1.99
CA LEU A 323 -10.44 9.29 0.61
C LEU A 323 -11.72 9.73 -0.11
N ASP A 324 -12.88 9.68 0.55
CA ASP A 324 -14.17 10.11 -0.02
C ASP A 324 -14.15 11.60 -0.39
N GLN A 325 -13.61 12.43 0.51
CA GLN A 325 -13.45 13.87 0.29
C GLN A 325 -12.57 14.16 -0.93
N GLU A 326 -11.35 13.62 -0.96
CA GLU A 326 -10.38 13.90 -2.02
C GLU A 326 -10.82 13.34 -3.38
N LEU A 327 -11.46 12.17 -3.42
CA LEU A 327 -11.99 11.61 -4.67
C LEU A 327 -13.18 12.42 -5.21
N THR A 328 -14.01 12.97 -4.32
CA THR A 328 -15.14 13.84 -4.69
C THR A 328 -14.64 15.18 -5.24
N LEU A 329 -13.67 15.82 -4.57
CA LEU A 329 -13.04 17.05 -5.05
C LEU A 329 -12.43 16.85 -6.43
N ARG A 330 -11.66 15.79 -6.62
CA ARG A 330 -11.06 15.47 -7.92
C ARG A 330 -12.10 15.19 -9.01
N GLN A 331 -13.22 14.57 -8.66
CA GLN A 331 -14.32 14.35 -9.61
C GLN A 331 -14.85 15.70 -10.14
N GLN A 332 -15.06 16.67 -9.25
CA GLN A 332 -15.51 18.02 -9.60
C GLN A 332 -14.49 18.76 -10.47
N GLU A 333 -13.19 18.65 -10.15
CA GLU A 333 -12.11 19.24 -10.96
C GLU A 333 -12.08 18.65 -12.38
N LEU A 334 -12.20 17.32 -12.49
CA LEU A 334 -12.20 16.62 -13.77
C LEU A 334 -13.42 16.99 -14.64
N GLU A 335 -14.57 17.23 -14.03
CA GLU A 335 -15.80 17.69 -14.70
C GLU A 335 -15.67 19.14 -15.15
N THR A 336 -15.13 20.01 -14.31
CA THR A 336 -14.87 21.41 -14.64
C THR A 336 -13.88 21.54 -15.80
N ALA A 337 -12.79 20.76 -15.77
CA ALA A 337 -11.84 20.66 -16.87
C ALA A 337 -12.45 20.08 -18.15
N ALA A 338 -13.50 19.23 -18.05
CA ALA A 338 -14.29 18.78 -19.21
C ALA A 338 -15.00 19.93 -19.89
N ARG A 339 -15.74 20.71 -19.09
CA ARG A 339 -16.61 21.78 -19.55
C ARG A 339 -15.79 22.86 -20.23
N HIS A 340 -14.67 23.28 -19.63
CA HIS A 340 -13.76 24.24 -20.24
C HIS A 340 -13.17 23.78 -21.57
N ARG A 341 -12.91 22.48 -21.76
CA ARG A 341 -12.41 21.96 -23.05
C ARG A 341 -13.50 21.88 -24.11
N ALA A 342 -14.73 21.57 -23.74
CA ALA A 342 -15.87 21.59 -24.64
C ALA A 342 -16.14 23.02 -25.14
N GLN A 343 -16.07 24.01 -24.24
CA GLN A 343 -16.24 25.43 -24.58
C GLN A 343 -15.12 25.99 -25.48
N LYS A 344 -13.89 25.49 -25.39
CA LYS A 344 -12.78 25.89 -26.28
C LYS A 344 -12.82 25.24 -27.67
N ARG A 345 -13.67 24.23 -27.87
CA ARG A 345 -13.82 23.48 -29.13
C ARG A 345 -15.07 23.88 -29.92
N SER A 346 -16.03 24.53 -29.25
CA SER A 346 -17.10 25.30 -29.88
C SER A 346 -16.61 26.71 -30.20
#